data_AF-A0AAQ0TKX1-F1
#
_entry.id   AF-A0AAQ0TKX1-F1
#
_cell.length_a   1.000
_cell.length_b   1.000
_cell.length_c   1.000
_cell.angle_alpha   90.00
_cell.angle_beta   90.00
_cell.angle_gamma   90.00
#
_symmetry.space_group_name_H-M   'P 1'
#
loop_
_entity.id
_entity.type
_entity.pdbx_description
1 polymer ?
#
loop_
_entity_poly.entity_id
_entity_poly.type
_entity_poly.pdbx_seq_one_letter_code
_entity_poly.pdbx_strand_id
1 'polypeptide(L)'
;MIEEIKKIPLATFLSQLGYEPAYRRGNGLWYRSPLRQENTPSFKVQLDKNTWYDFGIAKGGTIIDLAAELYHSEDIRYLMDCIVKCCPVPSAQTVASSYAPRHYAPSFENIKIVPLGNPALLAYLKERGIPAHIAKANCKEAHYTLNGRPYFAVAFPNISSGVELRYPNKNKIQTSSVKPILCSQFYI
;
A
#
# COMPACT_ATOMS: atom_id res chain seq x y z
N MET A 1 -13.00 -8.33 10.77
CA MET A 1 -12.08 -7.82 9.72
C MET A 1 -11.00 -8.83 9.32
N ILE A 2 -9.97 -9.14 10.13
CA ILE A 2 -8.90 -10.08 9.69
C ILE A 2 -9.41 -11.50 9.42
N GLU A 3 -10.33 -12.00 10.25
CA GLU A 3 -10.98 -13.30 10.06
C GLU A 3 -11.93 -13.35 8.86
N GLU A 4 -12.39 -12.19 8.35
CA GLU A 4 -13.21 -12.11 7.14
C GLU A 4 -12.34 -12.14 5.89
N ILE A 5 -11.19 -11.47 5.92
CA ILE A 5 -10.21 -11.48 4.82
C ILE A 5 -9.65 -12.88 4.59
N LYS A 6 -9.36 -13.62 5.66
CA LYS A 6 -8.92 -15.03 5.55
C LYS A 6 -9.93 -15.95 4.87
N LYS A 7 -11.22 -15.58 4.83
CA LYS A 7 -12.29 -16.34 4.17
C LYS A 7 -12.42 -16.02 2.68
N ILE A 8 -11.76 -14.96 2.19
CA ILE A 8 -11.75 -14.65 0.75
C ILE A 8 -11.05 -15.80 0.03
N PRO A 9 -11.71 -16.47 -0.94
CA PRO A 9 -11.10 -17.57 -1.65
C PRO A 9 -9.86 -17.11 -2.43
N LEU A 10 -8.73 -17.79 -2.24
CA LEU A 10 -7.49 -17.54 -2.97
C LEU A 10 -7.68 -17.60 -4.48
N ALA A 11 -8.53 -18.50 -4.96
CA ALA A 11 -8.86 -18.60 -6.38
C ALA A 11 -9.54 -17.32 -6.91
N THR A 12 -10.45 -16.73 -6.13
CA THR A 12 -11.09 -15.45 -6.47
C THR A 12 -10.07 -14.32 -6.46
N PHE A 13 -9.22 -14.25 -5.43
CA PHE A 13 -8.17 -13.25 -5.34
C PHE A 13 -7.19 -13.30 -6.51
N LEU A 14 -6.75 -14.50 -6.91
CA LEU A 14 -5.88 -14.69 -8.07
C LEU A 14 -6.56 -14.31 -9.38
N SER A 15 -7.82 -14.69 -9.60
CA SER A 15 -8.55 -14.33 -10.82
C SER A 15 -8.76 -12.81 -10.94
N GLN A 16 -9.02 -12.10 -9.84
CA GLN A 16 -9.10 -10.63 -9.83
C GLN A 16 -7.76 -9.95 -10.15
N LEU A 17 -6.65 -10.63 -9.91
CA LEU A 17 -5.31 -10.20 -10.34
C LEU A 17 -4.97 -10.64 -11.77
N GLY A 18 -5.87 -11.35 -12.45
CA GLY A 18 -5.69 -11.84 -13.82
C GLY A 18 -5.00 -13.21 -13.94
N TYR A 19 -4.84 -13.93 -12.83
CA TYR A 19 -4.25 -15.27 -12.84
C TYR A 19 -5.33 -16.35 -12.94
N GLU A 20 -5.30 -17.09 -14.04
CA GLU A 20 -6.20 -18.22 -14.28
C GLU A 20 -5.48 -19.57 -14.04
N PRO A 21 -6.19 -20.59 -13.53
CA PRO A 21 -5.60 -21.90 -13.29
C PRO A 21 -5.24 -22.56 -14.61
N ALA A 22 -4.03 -23.10 -14.70
CA ALA A 22 -3.59 -23.90 -15.83
C ALA A 22 -4.33 -25.24 -15.89
N TYR A 23 -4.59 -25.87 -14.74
CA TYR A 23 -5.39 -27.09 -14.62
C TYR A 23 -5.85 -27.32 -13.18
N ARG A 24 -6.82 -28.24 -13.01
CA ARG A 24 -7.31 -28.70 -11.71
C ARG A 24 -6.96 -30.16 -11.50
N ARG A 25 -6.49 -30.50 -10.29
CA ARG A 25 -6.27 -31.89 -9.86
C ARG A 25 -6.87 -32.11 -8.48
N GLY A 26 -7.98 -32.85 -8.42
CA GLY A 26 -8.76 -33.03 -7.20
C GLY A 26 -9.20 -31.69 -6.62
N ASN A 27 -8.83 -31.43 -5.37
CA ASN A 27 -9.12 -30.17 -4.68
C ASN A 27 -8.04 -29.08 -4.81
N GLY A 28 -7.04 -29.32 -5.67
CA GLY A 28 -5.97 -28.38 -5.97
C GLY A 28 -6.15 -27.70 -7.33
N LEU A 29 -6.10 -26.37 -7.36
CA LEU A 29 -5.92 -25.59 -8.58
C LEU A 29 -4.41 -25.34 -8.79
N TRP A 30 -3.94 -25.57 -10.00
CA TRP A 30 -2.54 -25.37 -10.37
C TRP A 30 -2.40 -24.17 -11.29
N TYR A 31 -1.50 -23.27 -10.95
CA TYR A 31 -1.22 -22.03 -11.65
C TYR A 31 0.24 -22.00 -12.04
N ARG A 32 0.55 -21.19 -13.06
CA ARG A 32 1.90 -20.63 -13.16
C ARG A 32 2.09 -19.67 -11.98
N SER A 33 3.27 -19.71 -11.37
CA SER A 33 3.57 -18.92 -10.20
C SER A 33 3.33 -17.44 -10.48
N PRO A 34 2.54 -16.76 -9.64
CA PRO A 34 2.38 -15.32 -9.72
C PRO A 34 3.57 -14.57 -9.08
N LEU A 35 4.51 -15.30 -8.46
CA LEU A 35 5.66 -14.74 -7.74
C LEU A 35 6.93 -14.69 -8.60
N ARG A 36 6.95 -15.37 -9.75
CA ARG A 36 8.10 -15.45 -10.65
C ARG A 36 7.67 -15.90 -12.04
N GLN A 37 8.51 -15.61 -13.03
CA GLN A 37 8.30 -16.11 -14.38
C GLN A 37 8.54 -17.63 -14.45
N GLU A 38 7.59 -18.38 -14.99
CA GLU A 38 7.76 -19.80 -15.27
C GLU A 38 6.95 -20.30 -16.46
N ASN A 39 7.37 -21.44 -17.03
CA ASN A 39 6.69 -22.10 -18.14
C ASN A 39 5.76 -23.22 -17.68
N THR A 40 6.19 -23.99 -16.67
CA THR A 40 5.47 -25.15 -16.13
C THR A 40 4.76 -24.76 -14.82
N PRO A 41 3.44 -25.00 -14.68
CA PRO A 41 2.70 -24.67 -13.46
C PRO A 41 3.24 -25.39 -12.23
N SER A 42 3.62 -24.62 -11.20
CA SER A 42 4.15 -25.15 -9.94
C SER A 42 3.53 -24.50 -8.70
N PHE A 43 2.58 -23.58 -8.89
CA PHE A 43 1.87 -22.93 -7.79
C PHE A 43 0.53 -23.62 -7.57
N LYS A 44 0.28 -24.10 -6.35
CA LYS A 44 -0.92 -24.86 -6.01
C LYS A 44 -1.77 -24.11 -4.98
N VAL A 45 -3.04 -23.90 -5.30
CA VAL A 45 -4.07 -23.45 -4.33
C VAL A 45 -4.89 -24.66 -3.88
N GLN A 46 -4.98 -24.88 -2.57
CA GLN A 46 -5.84 -25.88 -1.94
C GLN A 46 -7.16 -25.24 -1.54
N LEU A 47 -8.26 -25.66 -2.16
CA LEU A 47 -9.58 -25.01 -2.00
C LEU A 47 -10.24 -25.28 -0.64
N ASP A 48 -9.98 -26.45 -0.05
CA ASP A 48 -10.51 -26.88 1.26
C ASP A 48 -9.91 -26.05 2.40
N LYS A 49 -8.60 -25.82 2.33
CA LYS A 49 -7.85 -25.12 3.37
C LYS A 49 -7.73 -23.63 3.11
N ASN A 50 -8.12 -23.17 1.91
CA ASN A 50 -7.85 -21.82 1.42
C ASN A 50 -6.37 -21.41 1.63
N THR A 51 -5.45 -22.30 1.24
CA THR A 51 -4.00 -22.09 1.34
C THR A 51 -3.33 -22.26 -0.01
N TRP A 52 -2.15 -21.67 -0.17
CA TRP A 52 -1.33 -21.83 -1.35
C TRP A 52 0.04 -22.40 -1.01
N TYR A 53 0.68 -23.00 -2.01
CA TYR A 53 2.09 -23.42 -1.95
C TYR A 53 2.73 -23.32 -3.34
N ASP A 54 3.89 -22.70 -3.44
CA ASP A 54 4.74 -22.65 -4.63
C ASP A 54 5.89 -23.66 -4.48
N PHE A 55 5.88 -24.68 -5.31
CA PHE A 55 6.89 -25.74 -5.27
C PHE A 55 8.26 -25.29 -5.77
N GLY A 56 8.36 -24.24 -6.58
CA GLY A 56 9.64 -23.75 -7.10
C GLY A 56 10.42 -22.85 -6.14
N ILE A 57 9.75 -22.22 -5.16
CA ILE A 57 10.42 -21.45 -4.09
C ILE A 57 10.21 -22.03 -2.69
N ALA A 58 9.51 -23.16 -2.57
CA ALA A 58 9.19 -23.83 -1.31
C ALA A 58 8.54 -22.91 -0.26
N LYS A 59 7.65 -22.02 -0.71
CA LYS A 59 6.86 -21.12 0.15
C LYS A 59 5.38 -21.44 0.04
N GLY A 60 4.63 -21.12 1.09
CA GLY A 60 3.19 -21.23 1.09
C GLY A 60 2.58 -20.55 2.30
N GLY A 61 1.25 -20.45 2.32
CA GLY A 61 0.54 -19.84 3.42
C GLY A 61 -0.90 -19.50 3.10
N THR A 62 -1.42 -18.52 3.81
CA THR A 62 -2.75 -17.94 3.65
C THR A 62 -2.77 -16.84 2.60
N ILE A 63 -3.95 -16.26 2.36
CA ILE A 63 -4.10 -15.08 1.50
C ILE A 63 -3.25 -13.87 1.94
N ILE A 64 -3.01 -13.73 3.25
CA ILE A 64 -2.16 -12.64 3.77
C ILE A 64 -0.70 -12.90 3.40
N ASP A 65 -0.24 -14.13 3.56
CA ASP A 65 1.12 -14.54 3.19
C ASP A 65 1.34 -14.41 1.68
N LEU A 66 0.32 -14.75 0.87
CA LEU A 66 0.39 -14.53 -0.57
C LEU A 66 0.50 -13.05 -0.93
N ALA A 67 -0.34 -12.22 -0.29
CA ALA A 67 -0.30 -10.78 -0.50
C ALA A 67 1.04 -10.18 -0.08
N ALA A 68 1.64 -10.65 1.01
CA ALA A 68 2.96 -10.22 1.45
C ALA A 68 4.03 -10.50 0.38
N GLU A 69 4.00 -11.69 -0.24
CA GLU A 69 4.92 -12.05 -1.32
C GLU A 69 4.66 -11.24 -2.61
N LEU A 70 3.39 -11.00 -2.97
CA LEU A 70 3.03 -10.25 -4.19
C LEU A 70 3.31 -8.74 -4.09
N TYR A 71 3.06 -8.15 -2.93
CA TYR A 71 3.21 -6.71 -2.70
C TYR A 71 4.53 -6.35 -2.00
N HIS A 72 5.38 -7.33 -1.70
CA HIS A 72 6.67 -7.17 -1.02
C HIS A 72 6.57 -6.30 0.24
N SER A 73 5.59 -6.59 1.09
CA SER A 73 5.30 -5.81 2.29
C SER A 73 4.89 -6.70 3.46
N GLU A 74 5.33 -6.32 4.66
CA GLU A 74 4.95 -6.95 5.92
C GLU A 74 3.89 -6.14 6.69
N ASP A 75 3.47 -4.96 6.19
CA ASP A 75 2.43 -4.16 6.85
C ASP A 75 1.05 -4.80 6.61
N ILE A 76 0.59 -5.53 7.62
CA ILE A 76 -0.69 -6.23 7.61
C ILE A 76 -1.86 -5.32 7.20
N ARG A 77 -1.89 -4.06 7.63
CA ARG A 77 -3.01 -3.15 7.29
C ARG A 77 -3.00 -2.81 5.81
N TYR A 78 -1.82 -2.57 5.25
CA TYR A 78 -1.65 -2.33 3.82
C TYR A 78 -2.05 -3.57 2.99
N LEU A 79 -1.62 -4.76 3.41
CA LEU A 79 -1.98 -6.01 2.73
C LEU A 79 -3.49 -6.25 2.75
N MET A 80 -4.14 -6.03 3.90
CA MET A 80 -5.58 -6.15 4.05
C MET A 80 -6.33 -5.19 3.11
N ASP A 81 -5.89 -3.93 3.03
CA ASP A 81 -6.48 -2.93 2.12
C ASP A 81 -6.35 -3.34 0.64
N CYS A 82 -5.20 -3.88 0.24
CA CYS A 82 -4.99 -4.40 -1.11
C CYS A 82 -5.92 -5.56 -1.44
N ILE A 83 -6.07 -6.52 -0.51
CA ILE A 83 -6.96 -7.67 -0.70
C ILE A 83 -8.42 -7.21 -0.85
N VAL A 84 -8.90 -6.32 0.04
CA VAL A 84 -10.29 -5.84 0.01
C VAL A 84 -10.59 -5.03 -1.26
N LYS A 85 -9.64 -4.23 -1.76
CA LYS A 85 -9.78 -3.51 -3.02
C LYS A 85 -9.84 -4.45 -4.23
N CYS A 86 -9.04 -5.51 -4.21
CA CYS A 86 -8.97 -6.49 -5.27
C CYS A 86 -10.20 -7.41 -5.29
N CYS A 87 -10.70 -7.77 -4.11
CA CYS A 87 -11.90 -8.58 -3.92
C CYS A 87 -12.92 -7.78 -3.12
N PRO A 88 -13.76 -6.95 -3.75
CA PRO A 88 -14.87 -6.32 -3.07
C PRO A 88 -15.83 -7.42 -2.61
N VAL A 89 -15.67 -7.85 -1.35
CA VAL A 89 -16.57 -8.82 -0.73
C VAL A 89 -17.96 -8.20 -0.75
N PRO A 90 -18.99 -8.88 -1.28
CA PRO A 90 -20.36 -8.43 -1.09
C PRO A 90 -20.66 -8.59 0.39
N SER A 91 -20.47 -7.52 1.16
CA SER A 91 -20.99 -7.51 2.52
C SER A 91 -22.50 -7.64 2.40
N ALA A 92 -23.05 -8.71 2.96
CA ALA A 92 -24.48 -8.85 3.14
C ALA A 92 -25.00 -7.53 3.72
N GLN A 93 -26.07 -7.00 3.10
CA GLN A 93 -26.74 -5.77 3.50
C GLN A 93 -26.93 -5.78 5.02
N THR A 94 -26.04 -5.10 5.73
CA THR A 94 -26.25 -4.83 7.14
C THR A 94 -27.06 -3.56 7.11
N VAL A 95 -28.35 -3.72 7.43
CA VAL A 95 -29.33 -2.67 7.73
C VAL A 95 -28.59 -1.48 8.33
N ALA A 96 -28.82 -0.30 7.77
CA ALA A 96 -28.16 0.95 8.12
C ALA A 96 -28.06 1.11 9.65
N SER A 97 -26.92 0.72 10.22
CA SER A 97 -26.55 1.13 11.54
C SER A 97 -25.89 2.48 11.35
N SER A 98 -26.52 3.52 11.89
CA SER A 98 -26.01 4.87 12.02
C SER A 98 -24.74 4.89 12.87
N TYR A 99 -23.66 4.32 12.36
CA TYR A 99 -22.32 4.59 12.83
C TYR A 99 -21.78 5.72 11.98
N ALA A 100 -21.80 6.91 12.58
CA ALA A 100 -21.00 8.04 12.12
C ALA A 100 -19.60 7.53 11.75
N PRO A 101 -19.06 7.88 10.57
CA PRO A 101 -17.71 7.46 10.20
C PRO A 101 -16.74 8.08 11.20
N ARG A 102 -16.22 7.28 12.12
CA ARG A 102 -15.01 7.65 12.87
C ARG A 102 -13.85 7.57 11.89
N HIS A 103 -13.69 8.65 11.14
CA HIS A 103 -12.44 8.99 10.46
C HIS A 103 -11.32 9.07 11.51
N TYR A 104 -10.52 8.02 11.60
CA TYR A 104 -9.15 8.12 12.12
C TYR A 104 -8.12 7.87 11.00
N ALA A 105 -8.50 8.14 9.76
CA ALA A 105 -7.54 8.62 8.77
C ALA A 105 -7.53 10.15 8.89
N PRO A 106 -6.37 10.79 9.09
CA PRO A 106 -6.28 12.24 8.98
C PRO A 106 -6.83 12.64 7.60
N SER A 107 -7.95 13.37 7.55
CA SER A 107 -8.46 13.89 6.27
C SER A 107 -7.53 15.03 5.86
N PHE A 108 -6.53 14.70 5.04
CA PHE A 108 -5.76 15.71 4.34
C PHE A 108 -6.70 16.44 3.38
N GLU A 109 -6.97 17.70 3.68
CA GLU A 109 -7.86 18.56 2.90
C GLU A 109 -7.05 19.70 2.28
N ASN A 110 -7.53 20.24 1.16
CA ASN A 110 -6.98 21.45 0.52
C ASN A 110 -5.47 21.40 0.22
N ILE A 111 -4.96 20.27 -0.27
CA ILE A 111 -3.54 20.13 -0.59
C ILE A 111 -3.18 21.04 -1.77
N LYS A 112 -2.19 21.90 -1.57
CA LYS A 112 -1.59 22.76 -2.59
C LYS A 112 -0.10 22.52 -2.62
N ILE A 113 0.42 22.22 -3.81
CA ILE A 113 1.87 22.07 -4.04
C ILE A 113 2.36 23.34 -4.72
N VAL A 114 3.33 24.02 -4.11
CA VAL A 114 3.92 25.26 -4.63
C VAL A 114 5.45 25.18 -4.60
N PRO A 115 6.17 26.06 -5.32
CA PRO A 115 7.64 26.10 -5.26
C PRO A 115 8.14 26.30 -3.81
N LEU A 116 9.24 25.61 -3.46
CA LEU A 116 9.81 25.69 -2.13
C LEU A 116 10.31 27.12 -1.80
N GLY A 117 9.64 27.77 -0.86
CA GLY A 117 9.92 29.16 -0.46
C GLY A 117 9.81 29.39 1.05
N ASN A 118 9.21 28.48 1.80
CA ASN A 118 8.98 28.60 3.24
C ASN A 118 10.31 28.59 4.01
N PRO A 119 10.63 29.66 4.78
CA PRO A 119 11.89 29.75 5.53
C PRO A 119 12.11 28.62 6.55
N ALA A 120 11.04 28.08 7.16
CA ALA A 120 11.14 26.99 8.12
C ALA A 120 11.51 25.66 7.44
N LEU A 121 10.99 25.41 6.24
CA LEU A 121 11.38 24.23 5.44
C LEU A 121 12.81 24.34 4.93
N LEU A 122 13.22 25.53 4.51
CA LEU A 122 14.60 25.80 4.09
C LEU A 122 15.59 25.65 5.25
N ALA A 123 15.24 26.12 6.45
CA ALA A 123 16.03 25.93 7.67
C ALA A 123 16.14 24.44 8.02
N TYR A 124 15.04 23.70 7.97
CA TYR A 124 15.02 22.25 8.20
C TYR A 124 15.91 21.48 7.21
N LEU A 125 15.82 21.78 5.92
CA LEU A 125 16.66 21.12 4.90
C LEU A 125 18.14 21.47 5.08
N LYS A 126 18.44 22.72 5.48
CA LYS A 126 19.79 23.15 5.82
C LYS A 126 20.34 22.41 7.04
N GLU A 127 19.55 22.21 8.09
CA GLU A 127 19.92 21.38 9.26
C GLU A 127 20.21 19.92 8.86
N ARG A 128 19.55 19.41 7.82
CA ARG A 128 19.80 18.09 7.24
C ARG A 128 20.97 18.05 6.24
N GLY A 129 21.72 19.15 6.11
CA GLY A 129 22.87 19.24 5.22
C GLY A 129 22.53 19.40 3.73
N ILE A 130 21.28 19.72 3.39
CA ILE A 130 20.84 19.91 1.99
C ILE A 130 20.97 21.40 1.63
N PRO A 131 21.82 21.78 0.66
CA PRO A 131 21.96 23.18 0.24
C PRO A 131 20.67 23.73 -0.37
N ALA A 132 20.37 25.01 -0.11
CA ALA A 132 19.12 25.64 -0.53
C ALA A 132 18.88 25.60 -2.06
N HIS A 133 19.94 25.66 -2.87
CA HIS A 133 19.81 25.58 -4.33
C HIS A 133 19.41 24.17 -4.80
N ILE A 134 19.97 23.11 -4.18
CA ILE A 134 19.58 21.71 -4.43
C ILE A 134 18.15 21.47 -3.98
N ALA A 135 17.79 21.97 -2.79
CA ALA A 135 16.44 21.86 -2.25
C ALA A 135 15.40 22.52 -3.16
N LYS A 136 15.64 23.75 -3.63
CA LYS A 136 14.71 24.47 -4.50
C LYS A 136 14.57 23.84 -5.89
N ALA A 137 15.62 23.19 -6.40
CA ALA A 137 15.59 22.53 -7.70
C ALA A 137 14.80 21.20 -7.67
N ASN A 138 14.84 20.47 -6.55
CA ASN A 138 14.33 19.10 -6.46
C ASN A 138 13.10 18.93 -5.57
N CYS A 139 12.79 19.92 -4.73
CA CYS A 139 11.68 19.87 -3.80
C CYS A 139 10.66 20.97 -4.07
N LYS A 140 9.42 20.68 -3.68
CA LYS A 140 8.31 21.61 -3.60
C LYS A 140 7.88 21.72 -2.14
N GLU A 141 7.00 22.66 -1.81
CA GLU A 141 6.34 22.66 -0.52
C GLU A 141 4.86 22.34 -0.68
N ALA A 142 4.34 21.51 0.21
CA ALA A 142 2.93 21.19 0.30
C ALA A 142 2.29 21.97 1.44
N HIS A 143 1.16 22.60 1.18
CA HIS A 143 0.27 23.20 2.18
C HIS A 143 -1.00 22.37 2.23
N TYR A 144 -1.45 21.98 3.42
CA TYR A 144 -2.64 21.17 3.58
C TYR A 144 -3.31 21.44 4.92
N THR A 145 -4.59 21.08 5.03
CA THR A 145 -5.34 21.16 6.27
C THR A 145 -5.49 19.76 6.84
N LEU A 146 -5.25 19.62 8.15
CA LEU A 146 -5.45 18.38 8.89
C LEU A 146 -6.29 18.66 10.13
N ASN A 147 -7.45 18.01 10.23
CA ASN A 147 -8.39 18.23 11.32
C ASN A 147 -8.69 19.73 11.54
N GLY A 148 -8.86 20.48 10.45
CA GLY A 148 -9.13 21.93 10.46
C GLY A 148 -7.91 22.83 10.73
N ARG A 149 -6.71 22.28 10.98
CA ARG A 149 -5.48 23.07 11.21
C ARG A 149 -4.60 23.07 9.95
N PRO A 150 -4.05 24.22 9.54
CA PRO A 150 -3.14 24.28 8.41
C PRO A 150 -1.75 23.75 8.79
N TYR A 151 -1.13 23.02 7.87
CA TYR A 151 0.21 22.47 7.98
C TYR A 151 0.97 22.65 6.67
N PHE A 152 2.30 22.58 6.74
CA PHE A 152 3.18 22.59 5.58
C PHE A 152 4.27 21.53 5.69
N ALA A 153 4.71 21.00 4.55
CA ALA A 153 5.69 19.92 4.45
C ALA A 153 6.59 20.09 3.22
N VAL A 154 7.78 19.49 3.26
CA VAL A 154 8.58 19.30 2.05
C VAL A 154 7.94 18.22 1.20
N ALA A 155 7.69 18.52 -0.06
CA ALA A 155 7.13 17.61 -1.05
C ALA A 155 8.19 17.26 -2.09
N PHE A 156 8.40 15.98 -2.37
CA PHE A 156 9.28 15.54 -3.44
C PHE A 156 8.59 14.50 -4.32
N PRO A 157 8.82 14.57 -5.65
CA PRO A 157 8.27 13.58 -6.56
C PRO A 157 8.89 12.21 -6.25
N ASN A 158 8.06 11.17 -6.26
CA ASN A 158 8.54 9.80 -6.17
C ASN A 158 8.73 9.21 -7.58
N ILE A 159 9.47 8.10 -7.66
CA ILE A 159 9.76 7.40 -8.93
C ILE A 159 8.52 6.81 -9.61
N SER A 160 7.40 6.73 -8.88
CA SER A 160 6.10 6.25 -9.35
C SER A 160 5.13 7.39 -9.68
N SER A 161 5.63 8.60 -9.92
CA SER A 161 4.83 9.80 -10.25
C SER A 161 3.87 10.30 -9.15
N GLY A 162 3.98 9.79 -7.92
CA GLY A 162 3.33 10.31 -6.71
C GLY A 162 4.20 11.33 -5.96
N VAL A 163 3.74 11.78 -4.79
CA VAL A 163 4.40 12.81 -3.98
C VAL A 163 4.59 12.32 -2.54
N GLU A 164 5.83 12.36 -2.05
CA GLU A 164 6.14 12.11 -0.64
C GLU A 164 6.20 13.42 0.14
N LEU A 165 5.62 13.43 1.34
CA LEU A 165 5.65 14.56 2.26
C LEU A 165 6.56 14.27 3.46
N ARG A 166 7.46 15.21 3.76
CA ARG A 166 8.30 15.21 4.97
C ARG A 166 7.99 16.43 5.84
N TYR A 167 7.59 16.18 7.09
CA TYR A 167 7.29 17.21 8.07
C TYR A 167 8.55 17.67 8.81
N PRO A 168 8.72 18.97 9.07
CA PRO A 168 9.73 19.45 10.00
C PRO A 168 9.26 19.16 11.43
N ASN A 169 9.52 17.96 11.95
CA ASN A 169 9.18 17.60 13.32
C ASN A 169 10.42 17.06 14.04
N LYS A 170 10.77 17.67 15.18
CA LYS A 170 12.06 17.46 15.86
C LYS A 170 12.36 16.03 16.31
N ASN A 171 11.45 15.05 16.21
CA ASN A 171 11.70 13.68 16.68
C ASN A 171 10.83 12.55 16.06
N LYS A 172 10.16 12.73 14.91
CA LYS A 172 9.42 11.62 14.27
C LYS A 172 9.25 11.85 12.77
N ILE A 173 9.83 10.95 11.96
CA ILE A 173 9.53 10.84 10.54
C ILE A 173 8.16 10.18 10.43
N GLN A 174 7.17 10.91 9.91
CA GLN A 174 5.91 10.33 9.49
C GLN A 174 5.76 10.63 8.01
N THR A 175 6.03 9.64 7.17
CA THR A 175 5.76 9.69 5.74
C THR A 175 4.25 9.52 5.56
N SER A 176 3.57 10.47 4.93
CA SER A 176 2.17 10.32 4.52
C SER A 176 2.08 10.62 3.03
N SER A 177 1.81 9.59 2.25
CA SER A 177 1.56 9.68 0.81
C SER A 177 0.10 10.09 0.60
N VAL A 178 -0.14 11.23 -0.05
CA VAL A 178 -1.51 11.63 -0.37
C VAL A 178 -1.92 11.05 -1.73
N LYS A 179 -2.29 9.75 -1.69
CA LYS A 179 -2.94 8.88 -2.70
C LYS A 179 -2.23 8.59 -4.05
N PRO A 180 -2.44 7.37 -4.61
CA PRO A 180 -2.34 6.06 -3.98
C PRO A 180 -0.99 5.40 -4.32
N ILE A 181 -0.69 4.36 -3.54
CA ILE A 181 0.30 3.31 -3.76
C ILE A 181 1.78 3.64 -3.43
N LEU A 182 2.37 2.65 -2.75
CA LEU A 182 3.77 2.32 -2.58
C LEU A 182 4.59 3.20 -1.65
N CYS A 183 4.71 2.67 -0.43
CA CYS A 183 5.83 2.88 0.48
C CYS A 183 7.17 2.87 -0.27
N SER A 184 7.86 4.01 -0.18
CA SER A 184 9.19 4.14 0.41
C SER A 184 10.26 3.09 0.03
N GLN A 185 11.14 3.52 -0.86
CA GLN A 185 12.58 3.41 -0.62
C GLN A 185 13.18 4.76 -1.00
N PHE A 186 13.79 5.47 -0.05
CA PHE A 186 15.22 5.78 -0.07
C PHE A 186 15.64 6.55 1.18
N TYR A 187 16.76 6.07 1.70
CA TYR A 187 17.55 6.53 2.82
C TYR A 187 18.40 7.73 2.36
N ILE A 188 18.22 8.89 2.99
CA ILE A 188 19.23 9.95 3.17
C ILE A 188 18.90 10.70 4.47
#